data_AF-A3VLJ3-F1
#
_entry.id   AF-A3VLJ3-F1
#
_cell.length_a   1.000
_cell.length_b   1.000
_cell.length_c   1.000
_cell.angle_alpha   90.00
_cell.angle_beta   90.00
_cell.angle_gamma   90.00
#
_symmetry.space_group_name_H-M   'P 1'
#
loop_
_entity.id
_entity.type
_entity.pdbx_description
1 polymer ?
#
loop_
_entity_poly.entity_id
_entity_poly.type
_entity_poly.pdbx_seq_one_letter_code
_entity_poly.pdbx_strand_id
1 'polypeptide(L)' 'MVTLVPTGAMLTTQQAADILNVSRPFLSKLLKENEIPHVPVGSHRRVMFEDLMTYKAKRDSTRKKALDELADLGQEFDAN' A
#
# COMPACT_ATOMS: atom_id res chain seq x y z
N MET A 1 16.00 9.28 8.59
CA MET A 1 15.25 9.40 9.85
C MET A 1 14.36 8.17 9.96
N VAL A 2 14.44 7.42 11.05
CA VAL A 2 13.56 6.25 11.28
C VAL A 2 12.39 6.75 12.14
N THR A 3 11.18 6.63 11.62
CA THR A 3 9.96 7.01 12.35
C THR A 3 9.36 5.76 12.97
N LEU A 4 9.37 5.68 14.31
CA LEU A 4 8.65 4.65 15.02
C LEU A 4 7.16 5.04 15.06
N VAL A 5 6.31 4.23 14.44
CA VAL A 5 4.86 4.41 14.45
C VAL A 5 4.26 3.33 15.35
N PRO A 6 3.54 3.70 16.43
CA PRO A 6 2.78 2.73 17.22
C PRO A 6 1.74 2.01 16.36
N THR A 7 1.49 0.72 16.61
CA THR A 7 0.53 -0.08 15.82
C THR A 7 -0.90 0.50 15.85
N GLY A 8 -1.32 1.06 16.99
CA GLY A 8 -2.61 1.74 17.14
C GLY A 8 -2.63 3.22 16.69
N ALA A 9 -1.64 3.67 15.90
CA ALA A 9 -1.58 5.07 15.49
C ALA A 9 -2.46 5.38 14.28
N MET A 10 -3.16 6.50 14.37
CA MET A 10 -3.88 7.09 13.23
C MET A 10 -2.95 7.98 12.41
N LEU A 11 -2.76 7.60 11.16
CA LEU A 11 -1.88 8.28 10.22
C LEU A 11 -2.60 9.37 9.44
N THR A 12 -1.89 10.47 9.18
CA THR A 12 -2.29 11.41 8.14
C THR A 12 -2.18 10.77 6.77
N THR A 13 -2.91 11.32 5.78
CA THR A 13 -2.76 10.90 4.38
C THR A 13 -1.35 11.12 3.84
N GLN A 14 -0.59 12.09 4.37
CA GLN A 14 0.80 12.26 3.96
C GLN A 14 1.67 11.12 4.51
N GLN A 15 1.63 10.87 5.82
CA GLN A 15 2.42 9.79 6.44
C GLN A 15 2.11 8.43 5.84
N ALA A 16 0.84 8.13 5.57
CA ALA A 16 0.46 6.89 4.92
C ALA A 16 0.99 6.77 3.48
N ALA A 17 1.04 7.88 2.74
CA ALA A 17 1.60 7.90 1.39
C ALA A 17 3.11 7.68 1.42
N ASP A 18 3.80 8.31 2.38
CA ASP A 18 5.23 8.14 2.60
C ASP A 18 5.57 6.67 2.95
N ILE A 19 4.80 6.04 3.85
CA ILE A 19 4.99 4.62 4.21
C ILE A 19 4.77 3.68 3.02
N LEU A 20 3.77 3.95 2.19
CA LEU A 20 3.51 3.15 0.98
C LEU A 20 4.47 3.47 -0.18
N ASN A 21 5.34 4.46 -0.04
CA ASN A 21 6.19 5.01 -1.11
C ASN A 21 5.37 5.36 -2.37
N VAL A 22 4.27 6.07 -2.19
CA VAL A 22 3.39 6.54 -3.27
C VAL A 22 3.12 8.03 -3.14
N SER A 23 2.60 8.64 -4.21
CA SER A 23 2.15 10.03 -4.14
C SER A 23 0.89 10.15 -3.27
N ARG A 24 0.77 11.27 -2.54
CA ARG A 24 -0.43 11.58 -1.77
C ARG A 24 -1.72 11.60 -2.62
N PRO A 25 -1.74 12.12 -3.87
CA PRO A 25 -2.91 12.03 -4.73
C PRO A 25 -3.32 10.58 -5.01
N PHE A 26 -2.35 9.69 -5.24
CA PHE A 26 -2.62 8.26 -5.46
C PHE A 26 -3.23 7.61 -4.21
N LEU A 27 -2.65 7.84 -3.02
CA LEU A 27 -3.28 7.36 -1.79
C LEU A 27 -4.71 7.93 -1.64
N SER A 28 -4.91 9.22 -1.93
CA SER A 28 -6.23 9.83 -1.81
C SER A 28 -7.26 9.20 -2.75
N LYS A 29 -6.83 8.71 -3.92
CA LYS A 29 -7.67 7.92 -4.83
C LYS A 29 -8.05 6.59 -4.18
N LEU A 30 -7.09 5.83 -3.64
CA LEU A 30 -7.35 4.57 -2.94
C LEU A 30 -8.36 4.73 -1.78
N LEU A 31 -8.21 5.80 -0.98
CA LEU A 31 -9.14 6.09 0.11
C LEU A 31 -10.55 6.46 -0.38
N LYS A 32 -10.67 7.12 -1.53
CA LYS A 32 -11.97 7.43 -2.14
C LYS A 32 -12.65 6.18 -2.72
N GLU A 33 -11.85 5.25 -3.21
CA GLU A 33 -12.29 3.95 -3.74
C GLU A 33 -12.56 2.91 -2.64
N ASN A 34 -12.33 3.26 -1.37
CA ASN A 34 -12.45 2.39 -0.20
C ASN A 34 -11.54 1.15 -0.24
N GLU A 35 -10.43 1.22 -0.99
CA GLU A 35 -9.40 0.18 -1.01
C GLU A 35 -8.66 0.06 0.33
N ILE A 36 -8.64 1.14 1.11
CA ILE A 36 -8.08 1.18 2.46
C ILE A 36 -9.12 1.83 3.38
N PRO A 37 -9.49 1.17 4.50
CA PRO A 37 -10.33 1.79 5.52
C PRO A 37 -9.74 3.11 6.01
N HIS A 38 -10.61 4.09 6.24
CA HIS A 38 -10.20 5.39 6.74
C HIS A 38 -11.34 6.04 7.53
N VAL A 39 -10.97 6.98 8.40
CA VAL A 39 -11.92 7.73 9.22
C VAL A 39 -11.83 9.22 8.83
N PRO A 40 -12.96 9.90 8.59
CA PRO A 40 -12.98 11.35 8.42
C PRO A 40 -12.68 12.04 9.75
N VAL A 41 -11.82 13.06 9.74
CA VAL A 41 -11.51 13.91 10.89
C VAL A 41 -11.57 15.37 10.41
N GLY A 42 -12.73 15.99 10.63
CA GLY A 42 -13.07 17.26 9.98
C GLY A 42 -13.01 17.14 8.46
N SER A 43 -12.28 18.04 7.81
CA SER A 43 -12.05 18.01 6.35
C SER A 43 -10.97 17.03 5.90
N HIS A 44 -10.28 16.36 6.83
CA HIS A 44 -9.17 15.45 6.54
C HIS A 44 -9.58 13.98 6.70
N ARG A 45 -8.73 13.08 6.20
CA ARG A 45 -8.85 11.63 6.42
C ARG A 45 -7.68 11.14 7.26
N ARG A 46 -7.94 10.13 8.08
CA ARG A 46 -6.94 9.38 8.85
C ARG A 46 -7.05 7.90 8.54
N VAL A 47 -5.91 7.22 8.51
CA VAL A 47 -5.82 5.78 8.20
C VAL A 47 -5.18 5.09 9.39
N MET A 48 -5.76 4.00 9.88
CA MET A 48 -5.10 3.20 10.93
C MET A 48 -3.84 2.57 10.37
N PHE A 49 -2.74 2.56 11.14
CA PHE A 49 -1.50 1.95 10.69
C PHE A 49 -1.69 0.47 10.28
N GLU A 50 -2.46 -0.30 11.06
CA GLU A 50 -2.76 -1.71 10.77
C GLU A 50 -3.48 -1.92 9.43
N ASP A 51 -4.47 -1.07 9.11
CA ASP A 51 -5.18 -1.10 7.84
C ASP A 51 -4.25 -0.80 6.66
N LEU A 52 -3.37 0.19 6.84
CA LEU A 52 -2.36 0.54 5.83
C LEU A 52 -1.39 -0.62 5.55
N MET A 53 -0.93 -1.28 6.61
CA MET A 53 -0.01 -2.41 6.50
C MET A 53 -0.67 -3.64 5.90
N THR A 54 -1.95 -3.88 6.20
CA THR A 54 -2.77 -4.93 5.59
C THR A 54 -2.89 -4.72 4.07
N TYR A 55 -3.20 -3.49 3.65
CA TYR A 55 -3.21 -3.14 2.23
C TYR A 55 -1.84 -3.35 1.57
N LYS A 56 -0.76 -2.90 2.23
CA LYS A 56 0.61 -3.06 1.72
C LYS A 56 0.96 -4.53 1.49
N ALA A 57 0.69 -5.40 2.46
CA ALA A 57 0.98 -6.83 2.37
C ALA A 57 0.21 -7.48 1.20
N LYS A 58 -1.08 -7.16 1.04
CA LYS A 58 -1.88 -7.61 -0.10
C LYS A 58 -1.27 -7.16 -1.43
N ARG A 59 -0.95 -5.87 -1.56
CA ARG A 59 -0.36 -5.29 -2.77
C ARG A 59 0.99 -5.92 -3.13
N ASP A 60 1.87 -6.11 -2.15
CA ASP A 60 3.20 -6.70 -2.36
C ASP A 60 3.09 -8.17 -2.78
N SER A 61 2.12 -8.91 -2.23
CA SER A 61 1.86 -10.30 -2.63
C SER A 61 1.42 -10.42 -4.10
N THR A 62 0.54 -9.54 -4.57
CA THR A 62 0.10 -9.51 -5.98
C THR A 62 1.27 -9.16 -6.91
N ARG A 63 2.10 -8.20 -6.52
CA ARG A 63 3.28 -7.81 -7.31
C ARG A 63 4.30 -8.94 -7.42
N LYS A 64 4.52 -9.68 -6.33
CA LYS A 64 5.42 -10.85 -6.34
C LYS A 64 4.92 -11.93 -7.30
N LYS A 65 3.63 -12.29 -7.23
CA LYS A 65 3.03 -13.28 -8.14
C LYS A 65 3.19 -12.92 -9.62
N ALA A 66 2.94 -11.66 -9.97
CA ALA A 66 3.11 -11.21 -11.35
C ALA A 66 4.57 -11.28 -11.85
N LEU A 67 5.55 -11.08 -10.95
CA LEU A 67 6.96 -11.25 -11.30
C LEU A 67 7.36 -12.73 -11.42
N ASP A 68 6.83 -13.59 -10.54
CA ASP A 68 7.05 -15.03 -10.60
C ASP A 68 6.47 -15.60 -11.92
N GLU A 69 5.25 -15.20 -12.31
CA GLU A 69 4.63 -15.59 -13.59
C GLU A 69 5.46 -15.13 -14.82
N LEU A 70 6.02 -13.92 -14.79
CA LEU A 70 6.89 -13.43 -15.86
C LEU A 70 8.23 -14.19 -15.92
N ALA A 71 8.77 -14.61 -14.78
CA ALA A 71 10.00 -15.39 -14.71
C ALA A 71 9.79 -16.82 -15.22
N ASP A 72 8.65 -17.43 -14.91
CA ASP A 72 8.27 -18.76 -15.39
C ASP A 72 8.10 -18.76 -16.92
N LEU A 73 7.44 -17.74 -17.48
CA LEU A 73 7.33 -17.55 -18.93
C LEU A 73 8.70 -17.40 -19.62
N GLY A 74 9.65 -16.70 -18.99
CA GLY A 74 10.99 -16.53 -19.54
C GLY A 74 11.79 -17.84 -19.64
N GLN A 75 11.66 -18.73 -18.66
CA GLN A 75 12.36 -20.03 -18.66
C GLN A 75 11.82 -20.98 -19.72
N GLU A 76 10.55 -20.88 -20.10
CA GLU A 76 9.93 -21.71 -21.13
C GLU A 76 10.41 -21.33 -22.56
N PHE A 77 10.81 -20.07 -22.77
CA PHE A 77 11.33 -19.60 -24.06
C PHE A 77 12.83 -19.87 -24.26
N ASP A 78 13.63 -19.94 -23.19
CA ASP A 78 15.07 -20.26 -23.28
C ASP A 78 15.37 -21.76 -23.39
N ALA A 79 14.36 -22.62 -23.22
CA ALA A 79 14.47 -24.08 -23.24
C ALA A 79 14.13 -24.73 -24.60
N ASN A 80 13.97 -23.94 -25.68
CA ASN A 80 13.61 -24.43 -27.03
C ASN A 80 14.60 -24.00 -28.11
#